data_AF-A0A0H2U2P6-F1
#
_entry.id   AF-A0A0H2U2P6-F1
#
_cell.length_a   1.000
_cell.length_b   1.000
_cell.length_c   1.000
_cell.angle_alpha   90.00
_cell.angle_beta   90.00
_cell.angle_gamma   90.00
#
_symmetry.space_group_name_H-M   'P 1'
#
loop_
_entity.id
_entity.type
_entity.pdbx_description
1 polymer ?
#
loop_
_entity_poly.entity_id
_entity_poly.type
_entity_poly.pdbx_seq_one_letter_code
_entity_poly.pdbx_strand_id
1 'polypeptide(L)'
;AFVLALDDPPKNQRPDYGALRQRVEEVVTTQPDGLETISQTVYRPLTRRPAGVVVATKSADNDLNRGRIQLAVWTTAWHERVRALCGSSRPRFVTLPLLLSGERRWDLYFACDRGDDVGIEIVGPVDVGGTGDLLTLYAFLAVLRALAAWMDGPFKLWMMELLDVGEEEAE
;
A
#
# COMPACT_ATOMS: atom_id res chain seq x y z
N ALA A 1 -10.02 5.98 3.30
CA ALA A 1 -8.56 5.92 3.10
C ALA A 1 -8.29 6.08 1.62
N PHE A 2 -7.31 6.90 1.25
CA PHE A 2 -6.80 6.90 -0.12
C PHE A 2 -5.62 5.95 -0.16
N VAL A 3 -5.59 5.10 -1.18
CA VAL A 3 -4.59 4.06 -1.31
C VAL A 3 -4.22 3.98 -2.79
N LEU A 4 -2.92 3.93 -3.11
CA LEU A 4 -2.49 3.39 -4.39
C LEU A 4 -2.49 1.88 -4.23
N ALA A 5 -3.45 1.27 -4.90
CA ALA A 5 -3.60 -0.18 -4.90
C ALA A 5 -3.13 -0.74 -6.23
N LEU A 6 -2.76 -2.01 -6.22
CA LEU A 6 -2.59 -2.76 -7.47
C LEU A 6 -3.92 -2.74 -8.22
N ASP A 7 -3.94 -2.07 -9.37
CA ASP A 7 -5.09 -1.95 -10.26
C ASP A 7 -4.61 -2.06 -11.71
N ASP A 8 -5.46 -2.57 -12.58
CA ASP A 8 -5.15 -2.93 -13.96
C ASP A 8 -4.74 -1.67 -14.78
N PRO A 9 -3.47 -1.53 -15.25
CA PRO A 9 -3.05 -0.36 -16.00
C PRO A 9 -3.70 -0.30 -17.39
N PRO A 10 -3.69 0.87 -18.06
CA PRO A 10 -4.25 1.01 -19.41
C PRO A 10 -3.63 0.01 -20.40
N LYS A 11 -4.49 -0.56 -21.26
CA LYS A 11 -4.38 -1.78 -22.09
C LYS A 11 -3.07 -2.09 -22.85
N ASN A 12 -2.06 -1.23 -22.88
CA ASN A 12 -0.97 -1.30 -23.85
C ASN A 12 0.41 -1.64 -23.26
N GLN A 13 0.49 -1.91 -21.95
CA GLN A 13 1.68 -2.43 -21.28
C GLN A 13 1.20 -3.38 -20.18
N ARG A 14 1.26 -4.70 -20.41
CA ARG A 14 0.92 -5.68 -19.37
C ARG A 14 2.09 -6.64 -19.17
N PRO A 15 2.70 -6.66 -17.97
CA PRO A 15 2.92 -7.94 -17.30
C PRO A 15 1.55 -8.56 -16.98
N ASP A 16 1.41 -9.88 -17.08
CA ASP A 16 0.18 -10.56 -16.66
C ASP A 16 -0.08 -10.24 -15.16
N TYR A 17 -1.35 -10.10 -14.79
CA TYR A 17 -1.80 -9.96 -13.39
C TYR A 17 -2.95 -10.95 -13.13
N GLY A 18 -3.22 -11.85 -14.07
CA GLY A 18 -4.35 -12.76 -14.07
C GLY A 18 -4.31 -13.69 -12.87
N ALA A 19 -3.15 -14.30 -12.61
CA ALA A 19 -3.00 -15.27 -11.52
C ALA A 19 -3.14 -14.61 -10.16
N LEU A 20 -2.44 -13.48 -9.94
CA LEU A 20 -2.56 -12.72 -8.69
C LEU A 20 -3.99 -12.24 -8.44
N ARG A 21 -4.65 -11.69 -9.47
CA ARG A 21 -6.04 -11.22 -9.35
C ARG A 21 -7.00 -12.36 -9.03
N GLN A 22 -6.85 -13.51 -9.68
CA GLN A 22 -7.66 -14.69 -9.39
C GLN A 22 -7.43 -15.14 -7.94
N ARG A 23 -6.17 -15.18 -7.49
CA ARG A 23 -5.86 -15.60 -6.13
C ARG A 23 -6.43 -14.66 -5.07
N VAL A 24 -6.38 -13.35 -5.33
CA VAL A 24 -7.04 -12.35 -4.47
C VAL A 24 -8.55 -12.59 -4.39
N GLU A 25 -9.21 -12.89 -5.52
CA GLU A 25 -10.64 -13.21 -5.53
C GLU A 25 -10.95 -14.44 -4.67
N GLU A 26 -10.19 -15.52 -4.85
CA GLU A 26 -10.35 -16.76 -4.07
C GLU A 26 -10.20 -16.48 -2.57
N VAL A 27 -9.10 -15.83 -2.17
CA VAL A 27 -8.82 -15.54 -0.76
C VAL A 27 -9.85 -14.62 -0.14
N VAL A 28 -10.40 -13.67 -0.90
CA VAL A 28 -11.43 -12.74 -0.41
C VAL A 28 -12.80 -13.42 -0.28
N THR A 29 -13.15 -14.31 -1.20
CA THR A 29 -14.46 -14.97 -1.23
C THR A 29 -14.58 -16.13 -0.23
N THR A 30 -13.47 -16.75 0.17
CA THR A 30 -13.47 -17.83 1.17
C THR A 30 -13.60 -17.35 2.62
N GLN A 31 -13.79 -16.06 2.84
CA GLN A 31 -13.78 -15.46 4.18
C GLN A 31 -15.16 -15.43 4.83
N PRO A 32 -15.21 -15.34 6.17
CA PRO A 32 -16.48 -15.15 6.87
C PRO A 32 -17.21 -13.88 6.41
N ASP A 33 -18.54 -13.93 6.48
CA ASP A 33 -19.41 -12.80 6.16
C ASP A 33 -18.98 -11.52 6.91
N GLY A 34 -18.86 -10.42 6.17
CA GLY A 34 -18.43 -9.13 6.69
C GLY A 34 -16.92 -8.95 6.82
N LEU A 35 -16.12 -9.96 6.46
CA LEU A 35 -14.66 -9.91 6.39
C LEU A 35 -14.14 -10.19 4.97
N GLU A 36 -14.90 -9.94 3.92
CA GLU A 36 -14.52 -10.25 2.54
C GLU A 36 -13.66 -9.10 1.95
N THR A 37 -12.44 -8.93 2.45
CA THR A 37 -11.54 -7.85 1.98
C THR A 37 -10.03 -8.12 2.08
N ILE A 38 -9.23 -7.84 1.06
CA ILE A 38 -7.76 -7.86 1.17
C ILE A 38 -7.16 -6.56 1.74
N SER A 39 -8.02 -5.58 2.02
CA SER A 39 -7.65 -4.25 2.51
C SER A 39 -8.11 -4.07 3.97
N GLN A 40 -7.65 -3.00 4.63
CA GLN A 40 -8.05 -2.61 5.98
C GLN A 40 -9.51 -2.13 6.10
N THR A 41 -10.32 -2.27 5.06
CA THR A 41 -11.71 -1.79 5.01
C THR A 41 -12.58 -2.69 4.14
N VAL A 42 -13.86 -2.79 4.48
CA VAL A 42 -14.90 -3.47 3.69
C VAL A 42 -15.56 -2.56 2.65
N TYR A 43 -15.01 -1.36 2.43
CA TYR A 43 -15.47 -0.46 1.38
C TYR A 43 -15.29 -1.15 0.01
N ARG A 44 -16.41 -1.51 -0.63
CA ARG A 44 -16.46 -2.40 -1.82
C ARG A 44 -15.41 -2.11 -2.89
N PRO A 45 -15.12 -0.86 -3.29
CA PRO A 45 -14.08 -0.59 -4.28
C PRO A 45 -12.67 -1.04 -3.90
N LEU A 46 -12.38 -1.26 -2.62
CA LEU A 46 -11.06 -1.65 -2.11
C LEU A 46 -10.98 -3.10 -1.66
N THR A 47 -12.08 -3.85 -1.65
CA THR A 47 -12.10 -5.21 -1.06
C THR A 47 -11.21 -6.21 -1.79
N ARG A 48 -10.94 -5.99 -3.07
CA ARG A 48 -10.09 -6.86 -3.91
C ARG A 48 -8.82 -6.15 -4.38
N ARG A 49 -8.46 -5.05 -3.74
CA ARG A 49 -7.36 -4.18 -4.17
C ARG A 49 -6.31 -4.09 -3.07
N PRO A 50 -5.22 -4.87 -3.16
CA PRO A 50 -4.13 -4.81 -2.19
C PRO A 50 -3.57 -3.40 -2.08
N ALA A 51 -3.53 -2.89 -0.85
CA ALA A 51 -3.09 -1.53 -0.54
C ALA A 51 -1.58 -1.47 -0.35
N GLY A 52 -0.84 -0.93 -1.32
CA GLY A 52 0.62 -0.86 -1.22
C GLY A 52 1.17 0.54 -0.90
N VAL A 53 0.46 1.62 -1.23
CA VAL A 53 0.78 2.97 -0.72
C VAL A 53 -0.42 3.54 0.02
N VAL A 54 -0.26 3.90 1.30
CA VAL A 54 -1.32 4.51 2.10
C VAL A 54 -1.18 6.03 2.06
N VAL A 55 -2.26 6.74 1.73
CA VAL A 55 -2.25 8.20 1.58
C VAL A 55 -3.22 8.84 2.56
N ALA A 56 -2.72 9.74 3.40
CA ALA A 56 -3.51 10.61 4.25
C ALA A 56 -3.43 12.07 3.74
N THR A 57 -4.55 12.78 3.80
CA THR A 57 -4.63 14.19 3.42
C THR A 57 -5.09 15.02 4.61
N LYS A 58 -4.45 16.17 4.81
CA LYS A 58 -4.79 17.13 5.85
C LYS A 58 -4.91 18.52 5.24
N SER A 59 -6.00 19.20 5.58
CA SER A 59 -6.35 20.51 5.04
C SER A 59 -5.46 21.64 5.58
N ALA A 60 -4.71 21.38 6.64
CA ALA A 60 -3.78 22.33 7.24
C ALA A 60 -2.55 21.60 7.78
N ASP A 61 -1.39 22.25 7.65
CA ASP A 61 -0.10 21.69 8.09
C ASP A 61 -0.03 21.50 9.62
N ASN A 62 -0.86 22.23 10.39
CA ASN A 62 -0.96 22.04 11.84
C ASN A 62 -1.59 20.69 12.25
N ASP A 63 -2.20 19.97 11.30
CA ASP A 63 -2.90 18.70 11.52
C ASP A 63 -2.08 17.49 11.03
N LEU A 64 -0.80 17.70 10.65
CA LEU A 64 0.10 16.64 10.17
C LEU A 64 0.34 15.56 11.23
N ASN A 65 0.38 15.91 12.52
CA ASN A 65 0.51 14.89 13.58
C ASN A 65 -0.72 13.96 13.64
N ARG A 66 -1.93 14.51 13.45
CA ARG A 66 -3.15 13.72 13.28
C ARG A 66 -3.10 12.88 12.01
N GLY A 67 -2.52 13.42 10.93
CA GLY A 67 -2.25 12.70 9.69
C GLY A 67 -1.34 11.48 9.89
N ARG A 68 -0.24 11.64 10.62
CA ARG A 68 0.69 10.55 10.95
C ARG A 68 0.03 9.47 11.80
N ILE A 69 -0.76 9.84 12.82
CA ILE A 69 -1.54 8.88 13.62
C ILE A 69 -2.51 8.10 12.72
N GLN A 70 -3.18 8.78 11.80
CA GLN A 70 -4.10 8.14 10.87
C GLN A 70 -3.40 7.17 9.91
N LEU A 71 -2.21 7.53 9.39
CA LEU A 71 -1.37 6.61 8.62
C LEU A 71 -1.00 5.39 9.45
N ALA A 72 -0.63 5.57 10.72
CA ALA A 72 -0.30 4.48 11.62
C ALA A 72 -1.48 3.52 11.81
N VAL A 73 -2.65 4.05 12.17
CA VAL A 73 -3.86 3.24 12.38
C VAL A 73 -4.24 2.45 11.13
N TRP A 74 -4.22 3.09 9.96
CA TRP A 74 -4.56 2.41 8.70
C TRP A 74 -3.55 1.34 8.31
N THR A 75 -2.26 1.61 8.52
CA THR A 75 -1.19 0.66 8.20
C THR A 75 -1.24 -0.53 9.13
N THR A 76 -1.39 -0.31 10.45
CA THR A 76 -1.55 -1.40 11.42
C THR A 76 -2.79 -2.23 11.11
N ALA A 77 -3.93 -1.62 10.80
CA ALA A 77 -5.14 -2.35 10.43
C ALA A 77 -4.95 -3.19 9.15
N TRP A 78 -4.17 -2.69 8.19
CA TRP A 78 -3.81 -3.46 6.99
C TRP A 78 -2.89 -4.64 7.32
N HIS A 79 -1.87 -4.44 8.17
CA HIS A 79 -0.98 -5.54 8.60
C HIS A 79 -1.73 -6.63 9.36
N GLU A 80 -2.58 -6.25 10.33
CA GLU A 80 -3.45 -7.21 11.04
C GLU A 80 -4.36 -7.97 10.08
N ARG A 81 -4.88 -7.25 9.08
CA ARG A 81 -5.71 -7.87 8.07
C ARG A 81 -4.96 -8.93 7.27
N VAL A 82 -3.78 -8.59 6.76
CA VAL A 82 -2.94 -9.53 6.01
C VAL A 82 -2.51 -10.71 6.90
N ARG A 83 -2.13 -10.48 8.17
CA ARG A 83 -1.83 -11.56 9.12
C ARG A 83 -2.99 -12.55 9.24
N ALA A 84 -4.22 -12.04 9.35
CA ALA A 84 -5.40 -12.90 9.42
C ALA A 84 -5.60 -13.77 8.17
N LEU A 85 -5.13 -13.33 7.00
CA LEU A 85 -5.17 -14.12 5.76
C LEU A 85 -4.08 -15.20 5.72
N CYS A 86 -2.95 -14.97 6.38
CA CYS A 86 -1.81 -15.90 6.44
C CYS A 86 -1.95 -16.99 7.50
N GLY A 87 -3.04 -17.00 8.28
CA GLY A 87 -3.30 -18.00 9.31
C GLY A 87 -2.24 -18.01 10.40
N SER A 88 -1.63 -19.17 10.66
CA SER A 88 -0.59 -19.34 11.70
C SER A 88 0.80 -18.89 11.26
N SER A 89 1.00 -18.57 9.99
CA SER A 89 2.28 -18.05 9.50
C SER A 89 2.40 -16.57 9.80
N ARG A 90 3.55 -16.13 10.32
CA ARG A 90 3.87 -14.72 10.51
C ARG A 90 4.66 -14.25 9.28
N PRO A 91 4.01 -13.62 8.28
CA PRO A 91 4.74 -13.15 7.11
C PRO A 91 5.71 -12.04 7.54
N ARG A 92 6.88 -12.02 6.91
CA ARG A 92 7.74 -10.83 6.95
C ARG A 92 7.13 -9.81 6.01
N PHE A 93 6.75 -8.65 6.55
CA PHE A 93 6.12 -7.63 5.74
C PHE A 93 7.13 -6.85 4.90
N VAL A 94 6.75 -6.56 3.66
CA VAL A 94 7.45 -5.56 2.84
C VAL A 94 7.30 -4.18 3.47
N THR A 95 8.34 -3.34 3.37
CA THR A 95 8.27 -1.95 3.81
C THR A 95 7.24 -1.18 2.98
N LEU A 96 6.20 -0.64 3.60
CA LEU A 96 5.17 0.12 2.90
C LEU A 96 5.48 1.62 2.90
N PRO A 97 5.50 2.28 1.73
CA PRO A 97 5.52 3.73 1.66
C PRO A 97 4.16 4.33 2.08
N LEU A 98 4.21 5.43 2.83
CA LEU A 98 3.05 6.16 3.33
C LEU A 98 3.18 7.63 2.96
N LEU A 99 2.19 8.19 2.27
CA LEU A 99 2.17 9.60 1.88
C LEU A 99 1.28 10.41 2.81
N LEU A 100 1.78 11.54 3.26
CA LEU A 100 1.00 12.55 3.96
C LEU A 100 1.00 13.84 3.14
N SER A 101 -0.17 14.18 2.62
CA SER A 101 -0.42 15.46 1.95
C SER A 101 -0.81 16.51 2.99
N GLY A 102 0.01 17.56 3.11
CA GLY A 102 -0.37 18.85 3.69
C GLY A 102 -0.92 19.79 2.62
N GLU A 103 -0.92 21.10 2.90
CA GLU A 103 -1.49 22.11 2.00
C GLU A 103 -0.66 22.29 0.73
N ARG A 104 0.66 22.46 0.89
CA ARG A 104 1.62 22.64 -0.22
C ARG A 104 2.75 21.61 -0.22
N ARG A 105 2.84 20.80 0.82
CA ARG A 105 3.93 19.86 1.07
C ARG A 105 3.43 18.44 1.09
N TRP A 106 4.25 17.53 0.59
CA TRP A 106 4.05 16.10 0.69
C TRP A 106 5.22 15.49 1.45
N ASP A 107 4.89 14.74 2.50
CA ASP A 107 5.85 14.00 3.31
C ASP A 107 5.69 12.50 3.03
N LEU A 108 6.82 11.83 2.81
CA LEU A 108 6.90 10.38 2.66
C LEU A 108 7.40 9.75 3.96
N TYR A 109 6.68 8.75 4.44
CA TYR A 109 7.06 7.90 5.55
C TYR A 109 7.14 6.45 5.08
N PHE A 110 7.70 5.58 5.91
CA PHE A 110 7.81 4.15 5.65
C PHE A 110 7.35 3.36 6.87
N ALA A 111 6.43 2.43 6.68
CA ALA A 111 6.11 1.40 7.66
C ALA A 111 7.05 0.21 7.46
N CYS A 112 7.93 0.01 8.43
CA CYS A 112 8.98 -0.99 8.39
C CYS A 112 8.69 -2.11 9.40
N ASP A 113 8.68 -3.35 8.91
CA ASP A 113 8.71 -4.53 9.78
C ASP A 113 10.16 -4.84 10.16
N ARG A 114 10.47 -4.71 11.45
CA ARG A 114 11.81 -4.99 12.00
C ARG A 114 12.05 -6.48 12.22
N GLY A 115 11.03 -7.33 12.08
CA GLY A 115 11.12 -8.77 12.34
C GLY A 115 11.21 -9.11 13.83
N ASP A 116 10.98 -8.14 14.71
CA ASP A 116 10.91 -8.33 16.16
C ASP A 116 9.45 -8.30 16.65
N ASP A 117 9.25 -8.53 17.95
CA ASP A 117 7.92 -8.52 18.57
C ASP A 117 7.37 -7.10 18.83
N VAL A 118 8.12 -6.06 18.48
CA VAL A 118 7.75 -4.65 18.71
C VAL A 118 6.73 -4.19 17.65
N GLY A 119 6.71 -4.82 16.49
CA GLY A 119 5.72 -4.60 15.43
C GLY A 119 6.22 -3.69 14.32
N ILE A 120 5.32 -2.87 13.77
CA ILE A 120 5.60 -2.03 12.59
C ILE A 120 6.05 -0.64 13.04
N GLU A 121 7.25 -0.23 12.63
CA GLU A 121 7.81 1.09 12.92
C GLU A 121 7.54 2.06 11.78
N ILE A 122 7.12 3.30 12.08
CA ILE A 122 6.95 4.36 11.08
C ILE A 122 8.18 5.27 11.08
N VAL A 123 8.93 5.24 9.98
CA VAL A 123 10.18 6.00 9.78
C VAL A 123 9.93 7.18 8.83
N GLY A 124 10.47 8.35 9.14
CA GLY A 124 10.33 9.59 8.34
C GLY A 124 10.14 10.84 9.21
N PRO A 125 9.71 11.98 8.63
CA PRO A 125 9.39 12.18 7.21
C PRO A 125 10.62 12.36 6.32
N VAL A 126 10.46 12.01 5.04
CA VAL A 126 11.29 12.46 3.92
C VAL A 126 10.49 13.50 3.13
N ASP A 127 11.08 14.67 2.91
CA ASP A 127 10.49 15.69 2.03
C ASP A 127 10.55 15.21 0.59
N VAL A 128 9.40 15.09 -0.06
CA VAL A 128 9.28 14.62 -1.45
C VAL A 128 8.78 15.71 -2.39
N GLY A 129 8.86 16.97 -1.95
CA GLY A 129 8.37 18.13 -2.69
C GLY A 129 6.88 18.38 -2.43
N GLY A 130 6.18 18.85 -3.46
CA GLY A 130 4.76 19.14 -3.33
C GLY A 130 4.20 19.91 -4.50
N THR A 131 3.11 20.63 -4.28
CA THR A 131 2.32 21.26 -5.34
C THR A 131 2.43 22.79 -5.33
N GLY A 132 3.34 23.34 -4.53
CA GLY A 132 3.46 24.77 -4.32
C GLY A 132 4.14 25.55 -5.45
N ASP A 133 4.99 24.90 -6.23
CA ASP A 133 5.71 25.48 -7.35
C ASP A 133 6.14 24.39 -8.35
N LEU A 134 6.64 24.80 -9.51
CA LEU A 134 6.96 23.87 -10.59
C LEU A 134 8.12 22.92 -10.25
N LEU A 135 9.12 23.39 -9.51
CA LEU A 135 10.27 22.57 -9.15
C LEU A 135 9.86 21.49 -8.13
N THR A 136 9.14 21.89 -7.09
CA THR A 136 8.64 20.95 -6.07
C THR A 136 7.63 19.96 -6.66
N LEU A 137 6.87 20.37 -7.68
CA LEU A 137 5.95 19.50 -8.42
C LEU A 137 6.68 18.44 -9.24
N TYR A 138 7.75 18.80 -9.95
CA TYR A 138 8.54 17.82 -10.71
C TYR A 138 9.25 16.81 -9.80
N ALA A 139 9.75 17.28 -8.64
CA ALA A 139 10.31 16.38 -7.62
C ALA A 139 9.25 15.39 -7.12
N PHE A 140 8.05 15.88 -6.80
CA PHE A 140 6.96 15.03 -6.33
C PHE A 140 6.48 14.04 -7.40
N LEU A 141 6.37 14.47 -8.66
CA LEU A 141 6.04 13.57 -9.78
C LEU A 141 7.09 12.46 -9.96
N ALA A 142 8.38 12.76 -9.78
CA ALA A 142 9.43 11.74 -9.83
C ALA A 142 9.26 10.69 -8.72
N VAL A 143 8.88 11.12 -7.51
CA VAL A 143 8.58 10.22 -6.40
C VAL A 143 7.34 9.38 -6.68
N LEU A 144 6.25 9.96 -7.19
CA LEU A 144 5.05 9.19 -7.55
C LEU A 144 5.34 8.11 -8.60
N ARG A 145 6.21 8.38 -9.57
CA ARG A 145 6.68 7.38 -10.55
C ARG A 145 7.50 6.27 -9.90
N ALA A 146 8.38 6.62 -8.96
CA ALA A 146 9.15 5.64 -8.20
C ALA A 146 8.25 4.75 -7.34
N LEU A 147 7.21 5.33 -6.71
CA LEU A 147 6.21 4.58 -5.94
C LEU A 147 5.38 3.64 -6.84
N ALA A 148 5.00 4.08 -8.04
CA ALA A 148 4.33 3.21 -9.02
C ALA A 148 5.23 2.03 -9.45
N ALA A 149 6.50 2.29 -9.77
CA ALA A 149 7.45 1.23 -10.09
C ALA A 149 7.68 0.27 -8.91
N TRP A 150 7.69 0.78 -7.68
CA TRP A 150 7.78 -0.05 -6.48
C TRP A 150 6.53 -0.92 -6.29
N MET A 151 5.34 -0.40 -6.60
CA MET A 151 4.09 -1.15 -6.57
C MET A 151 4.11 -2.31 -7.57
N ASP A 152 4.51 -2.03 -8.82
CA ASP A 152 4.52 -3.02 -9.89
C ASP A 152 5.65 -4.05 -9.79
N GLY A 153 6.71 -3.76 -9.03
CA GLY A 153 7.82 -4.67 -8.78
C GLY A 153 7.77 -5.25 -7.36
N PRO A 154 8.55 -4.71 -6.40
CA PRO A 154 8.67 -5.25 -5.04
C PRO A 154 7.37 -5.60 -4.34
N PHE A 155 6.35 -4.72 -4.38
CA PHE A 155 5.09 -4.99 -3.70
C PHE A 155 4.29 -6.11 -4.37
N LYS A 156 4.21 -6.11 -5.71
CA LYS A 156 3.58 -7.19 -6.48
C LYS A 156 4.22 -8.54 -6.18
N LEU A 157 5.54 -8.63 -6.27
CA LEU A 157 6.28 -9.87 -6.02
C LEU A 157 6.03 -10.39 -4.61
N TRP A 158 6.08 -9.51 -3.61
CA TRP A 158 5.76 -9.86 -2.24
C TRP A 158 4.32 -10.36 -2.07
N MET A 159 3.34 -9.71 -2.73
CA MET A 159 1.94 -10.17 -2.71
C MET A 159 1.75 -11.53 -3.38
N MET A 160 2.49 -11.82 -4.45
CA MET A 160 2.46 -13.13 -5.12
C MET A 160 3.03 -14.21 -4.20
N GLU A 161 4.19 -13.97 -3.59
CA GLU A 161 4.80 -14.89 -2.62
C GLU A 161 3.88 -15.13 -1.41
N LEU A 162 3.31 -14.06 -0.85
CA LEU A 162 2.40 -14.11 0.29
C LEU A 162 1.15 -14.98 0.03
N LEU A 163 0.64 -14.94 -1.21
CA LEU A 163 -0.57 -15.65 -1.62
C LEU A 163 -0.30 -16.99 -2.31
N ASP A 164 0.97 -17.40 -2.34
CA ASP A 164 1.45 -18.63 -3.01
C ASP A 164 1.05 -18.68 -4.49
N VAL A 165 1.25 -17.55 -5.19
CA VAL A 165 1.09 -17.44 -6.64
C VAL A 165 2.44 -17.69 -7.28
N GLY A 166 2.57 -18.78 -8.04
CA GLY A 166 3.79 -19.10 -8.78
C GLY A 166 4.20 -17.97 -9.74
N GLU A 167 5.50 -17.90 -10.06
CA GLU A 167 6.00 -16.94 -11.06
C GLU A 167 5.24 -17.14 -12.38
N GLU A 168 4.56 -16.09 -12.85
CA GLU A 168 3.99 -16.08 -14.20
C GLU A 168 5.17 -16.11 -15.17
N GLU A 169 5.34 -17.23 -15.89
CA GLU A 169 6.32 -17.32 -16.99
C GLU A 169 6.06 -16.16 -17.93
N ALA A 170 7.04 -15.25 -18.03
CA ALA A 170 6.98 -14.13 -18.95
C ALA A 170 7.09 -14.68 -20.38
N GLU A 171 5.95 -14.79 -21.07
CA GLU A 171 5.89 -15.09 -22.51
C GLU A 171 6.32 -13.88 -23.35
#